data_AF-A0A962G5B7-F1
#
_entry.id   AF-A0A962G5B7-F1
#
_cell.length_a   1.000
_cell.length_b   1.000
_cell.length_c   1.000
_cell.angle_alpha   90.00
_cell.angle_beta   90.00
_cell.angle_gamma   90.00
#
_symmetry.space_group_name_H-M   'P 1'
#
loop_
_entity.id
_entity.type
_entity.pdbx_description
1 polymer ?
#
loop_
_entity_poly.entity_id
_entity_poly.type
_entity_poly.pdbx_seq_one_letter_code
_entity_poly.pdbx_strand_id
1 'polypeptide(L)'
;MNPFSLLKHAGALSCLTLLPLSALAQAPAAAPTAPPAATTEKPQDAVSLDEIKRFVAVFRAVKAGYVDPIDDKTLMRAAIRGLLLDLDPHSAYLDADQSQALNEAASGAYDGLGLEVVQQ
;
A
#
# COMPACT_ATOMS: atom_id res chain seq x y z
N MET A 1 2.95 -62.82 -8.94
CA MET A 1 2.68 -63.35 -7.59
C MET A 1 1.72 -62.38 -6.92
N ASN A 2 0.42 -62.68 -6.97
CA ASN A 2 -0.62 -61.97 -6.23
C ASN A 2 -0.43 -62.27 -4.72
N PRO A 3 -1.36 -61.89 -3.83
CA PRO A 3 -1.84 -60.57 -3.44
C PRO A 3 -1.95 -60.46 -1.89
N PHE A 4 -2.56 -59.39 -1.37
CA PHE A 4 -3.46 -59.42 -0.20
C PHE A 4 -2.92 -59.87 1.19
N SER A 5 -2.75 -58.92 2.12
CA SER A 5 -2.85 -59.09 3.58
C SER A 5 -2.49 -57.76 4.26
N LEU A 6 -3.12 -57.20 5.29
CA LEU A 6 -4.19 -57.52 6.26
C LEU A 6 -4.60 -56.13 6.78
N LEU A 7 -5.85 -55.65 6.88
CA LEU A 7 -7.06 -56.18 7.50
C LEU A 7 -6.90 -56.71 8.94
N LYS A 8 -6.98 -55.79 9.91
CA LYS A 8 -7.57 -55.98 11.25
C LYS A 8 -8.41 -54.72 11.53
N HIS A 9 -9.71 -54.70 11.22
CA HIS A 9 -10.84 -55.07 12.11
C HIS A 9 -10.63 -54.68 13.59
N ALA A 10 -11.48 -53.79 14.14
CA ALA A 10 -12.68 -54.18 14.89
C ALA A 10 -13.24 -53.04 15.77
N GLY A 11 -14.58 -52.93 15.82
CA GLY A 11 -15.37 -52.16 16.80
C GLY A 11 -15.94 -50.86 16.23
N ALA A 12 -17.07 -50.79 15.52
CA ALA A 12 -18.42 -51.33 15.73
C ALA A 12 -19.20 -50.71 16.91
N LEU A 13 -20.50 -50.53 16.67
CA LEU A 13 -21.61 -50.11 17.55
C LEU A 13 -21.82 -48.59 17.68
N SER A 14 -23.03 -48.03 17.64
CA SER A 14 -24.40 -48.52 17.39
C SER A 14 -25.27 -47.27 17.64
N CYS A 15 -26.02 -46.79 16.64
CA CYS A 15 -27.48 -46.84 16.60
C CYS A 15 -28.23 -45.96 17.64
N LEU A 16 -28.88 -44.90 17.13
CA LEU A 16 -30.31 -44.60 17.31
C LEU A 16 -30.88 -44.28 18.72
N THR A 17 -31.20 -43.00 18.98
CA THR A 17 -32.41 -42.48 19.70
C THR A 17 -32.54 -40.96 19.42
N LEU A 18 -33.51 -40.39 18.68
CA LEU A 18 -34.95 -40.11 18.89
C LEU A 18 -35.30 -38.95 19.89
N LEU A 19 -35.42 -37.71 19.35
CA LEU A 19 -36.40 -36.58 19.61
C LEU A 19 -36.61 -36.01 21.07
N PRO A 20 -37.31 -34.86 21.31
CA PRO A 20 -38.00 -33.91 20.41
C PRO A 20 -37.79 -32.37 20.64
N LEU A 21 -38.17 -31.61 19.60
CA LEU A 21 -39.00 -30.39 19.59
C LEU A 21 -39.01 -29.45 20.82
N SER A 22 -38.48 -28.23 20.66
CA SER A 22 -39.03 -27.03 21.30
C SER A 22 -38.83 -25.82 20.40
N ALA A 23 -39.96 -25.32 19.93
CA ALA A 23 -40.10 -24.06 19.24
C ALA A 23 -40.03 -22.90 20.25
N LEU A 24 -39.23 -21.88 19.95
CA LEU A 24 -39.59 -20.51 20.31
C LEU A 24 -39.47 -19.66 19.05
N ALA A 25 -40.61 -19.16 18.62
CA ALA A 25 -40.78 -18.24 17.53
C ALA A 25 -40.05 -16.92 17.83
N GLN A 26 -39.33 -16.39 16.83
CA GLN A 26 -39.04 -14.97 16.75
C GLN A 26 -39.46 -14.48 15.37
N ALA A 27 -40.57 -13.73 15.37
CA ALA A 27 -41.16 -13.10 14.20
C ALA A 27 -40.27 -11.96 13.66
N PRO A 28 -40.36 -11.64 12.34
CA PRO A 28 -39.44 -10.73 11.68
C PRO A 28 -39.86 -9.27 11.89
N ALA A 29 -38.98 -8.47 12.49
CA ALA A 29 -39.12 -7.02 12.49
C ALA A 29 -38.60 -6.48 11.15
N ALA A 30 -39.53 -6.17 10.25
CA ALA A 30 -39.28 -5.39 9.05
C ALA A 30 -38.96 -3.92 9.41
N ALA A 31 -37.84 -3.41 8.88
CA ALA A 31 -37.56 -1.98 8.66
C ALA A 31 -36.47 -1.86 7.57
N PRO A 32 -36.48 -0.77 6.79
CA PRO A 32 -36.49 -0.82 5.33
C PRO A 32 -35.12 -1.10 4.72
N THR A 33 -35.12 -1.94 3.67
CA THR A 33 -34.07 -1.99 2.66
C THR A 33 -33.98 -0.63 1.98
N ALA A 34 -33.07 0.22 2.46
CA ALA A 34 -32.50 1.27 1.64
C ALA A 34 -31.84 0.61 0.42
N PRO A 35 -32.05 1.11 -0.80
CA PRO A 35 -31.28 0.66 -1.95
C PRO A 35 -29.78 0.79 -1.63
N PRO A 36 -28.92 -0.15 -2.04
CA PRO A 36 -27.50 0.13 -2.02
C PRO A 36 -27.31 1.36 -2.89
N ALA A 37 -26.90 2.47 -2.27
CA ALA A 37 -26.36 3.59 -3.01
C ALA A 37 -25.17 3.00 -3.78
N ALA A 38 -25.39 2.69 -5.06
CA ALA A 38 -24.33 2.39 -5.98
C ALA A 38 -23.55 3.70 -6.15
N THR A 39 -22.62 3.95 -5.22
CA THR A 39 -21.55 4.89 -5.43
C THR A 39 -20.82 4.37 -6.65
N THR A 40 -21.16 4.94 -7.80
CA THR A 40 -20.37 4.77 -9.01
C THR A 40 -19.12 5.59 -8.74
N GLU A 41 -18.13 4.97 -8.10
CA GLU A 41 -16.80 5.54 -7.95
C GLU A 41 -16.22 5.69 -9.36
N LYS A 42 -16.35 6.89 -9.91
CA LYS A 42 -15.50 7.29 -11.03
C LYS A 42 -14.07 7.14 -10.54
N PRO A 43 -13.14 6.55 -11.32
CA PRO A 43 -11.73 6.54 -10.96
C PRO A 43 -11.21 7.98 -10.99
N GLN A 44 -11.33 8.70 -9.87
CA GLN A 44 -10.90 10.08 -9.70
C GLN A 44 -9.39 10.19 -9.43
N ASP A 45 -8.71 9.05 -9.28
CA ASP A 45 -7.29 8.98 -8.89
C ASP A 45 -6.35 8.71 -10.07
N ALA A 46 -6.86 8.61 -11.31
CA ALA A 46 -6.03 8.34 -12.48
C ALA A 46 -5.40 9.63 -13.03
N VAL A 47 -4.07 9.69 -13.06
CA VAL A 47 -3.34 10.77 -13.73
C VAL A 47 -3.66 10.74 -15.23
N SER A 48 -4.14 11.85 -15.77
CA SER A 48 -4.47 11.97 -17.20
C SER A 48 -3.22 11.80 -18.08
N LEU A 49 -3.33 10.97 -19.12
CA LEU A 49 -2.25 10.78 -20.09
C LEU A 49 -1.84 12.09 -20.78
N ASP A 50 -2.78 13.00 -21.01
CA ASP A 50 -2.48 14.26 -21.68
C ASP A 50 -1.70 15.22 -20.77
N GLU A 51 -1.91 15.17 -19.46
CA GLU A 51 -1.09 15.92 -18.49
C GLU A 51 0.33 15.37 -18.41
N ILE A 52 0.50 14.04 -18.46
CA ILE A 52 1.83 13.41 -18.52
C ILE A 52 2.57 13.86 -19.78
N LYS A 53 1.92 13.85 -20.94
CA LYS A 53 2.52 14.31 -22.20
C LYS A 53 2.93 15.79 -22.12
N ARG A 54 2.08 16.63 -21.54
CA ARG A 54 2.35 18.06 -21.35
C ARG A 54 3.59 18.26 -20.46
N PHE A 55 3.67 17.56 -19.33
CA PHE A 55 4.83 17.60 -18.44
C PHE A 55 6.11 17.19 -19.17
N VAL A 56 6.09 16.07 -19.91
CA VAL A 56 7.26 15.58 -20.67
C VAL A 56 7.69 16.59 -21.75
N ALA A 57 6.74 17.25 -22.41
CA ALA A 57 7.04 18.27 -23.41
C ALA A 57 7.78 19.47 -22.79
N VAL A 58 7.31 19.95 -21.64
CA VAL A 58 7.96 21.05 -20.90
C VAL A 58 9.34 20.63 -20.39
N PHE A 59 9.45 19.44 -19.79
CA PHE A 59 10.72 18.89 -19.31
C PHE A 59 11.79 18.85 -20.43
N ARG A 60 11.41 18.37 -21.61
CA ARG A 60 12.29 18.33 -22.79
C ARG A 60 12.66 19.73 -23.29
N ALA A 61 11.70 20.65 -23.33
CA ALA A 61 11.94 22.02 -23.76
C ALA A 61 12.93 22.74 -22.83
N VAL A 62 12.77 22.57 -21.51
CA VAL A 62 13.69 23.13 -20.51
C VAL A 62 15.09 22.54 -20.67
N LYS A 63 15.21 21.21 -20.79
CA LYS A 63 16.50 20.54 -20.99
C LYS A 63 17.22 21.02 -22.25
N ALA A 64 16.49 21.22 -23.35
CA ALA A 64 17.07 21.64 -24.63
C ALA A 64 17.38 23.15 -24.69
N GLY A 65 16.66 23.97 -23.92
CA GLY A 65 16.83 25.42 -23.88
C GLY A 65 17.83 25.92 -22.83
N TYR A 66 18.31 25.05 -21.94
CA TYR A 66 19.29 25.42 -20.92
C TYR A 66 20.70 25.52 -21.51
N VAL A 67 21.47 26.49 -21.01
CA VAL A 67 22.82 26.80 -21.55
C VAL A 67 23.83 25.69 -21.29
N ASP A 68 23.72 25.04 -20.13
CA ASP A 68 24.61 23.95 -19.72
C ASP A 68 23.93 22.58 -19.85
N PRO A 69 24.67 21.50 -20.16
CA PRO A 69 24.09 20.18 -20.14
C PRO A 69 23.69 19.79 -18.70
N ILE A 70 22.39 19.53 -18.48
CA ILE A 70 21.86 19.03 -17.21
C ILE A 70 21.53 17.53 -17.34
N ASP A 71 21.90 16.76 -16.31
CA ASP A 71 21.52 15.34 -16.17
C ASP A 71 20.01 15.16 -15.87
N ASP A 72 19.42 14.10 -16.41
CA ASP A 72 17.98 13.83 -16.25
C ASP A 72 17.57 13.65 -14.79
N LYS A 73 18.41 13.04 -13.94
CA LYS A 73 18.10 12.87 -12.51
C LYS A 73 18.09 14.20 -11.79
N THR A 74 19.00 15.11 -12.15
CA THR A 74 19.07 16.44 -11.55
C THR A 74 17.83 17.25 -11.90
N LEU A 75 17.43 17.26 -13.18
CA LEU A 75 16.24 17.99 -13.61
C LEU A 75 14.96 17.39 -13.03
N MET A 76 14.86 16.07 -12.94
CA MET A 76 13.72 15.38 -12.31
C MET A 76 13.61 15.73 -10.82
N ARG A 77 14.72 15.73 -10.09
CA ARG A 77 14.76 16.09 -8.67
C ARG A 77 14.33 17.54 -8.45
N ALA A 78 14.74 18.45 -9.33
CA ALA A 78 14.30 19.84 -9.32
C ALA A 78 12.79 19.96 -9.58
N ALA A 79 12.25 19.19 -10.53
CA ALA A 79 10.82 19.17 -10.83
C ALA A 79 9.98 18.69 -9.64
N ILE A 80 10.38 17.60 -8.97
CA ILE A 80 9.69 17.10 -7.77
C ILE A 80 9.73 18.12 -6.64
N ARG A 81 10.90 18.75 -6.41
CA ARG A 81 11.03 19.81 -5.39
C ARG A 81 10.13 21.01 -5.69
N GLY A 82 10.03 21.42 -6.96
CA GLY A 82 9.12 22.49 -7.38
C GLY A 82 7.65 22.14 -7.12
N LEU A 83 7.22 20.91 -7.43
CA LEU A 83 5.85 20.44 -7.17
C LEU A 83 5.49 20.50 -5.67
N LEU A 84 6.42 20.13 -4.79
CA LEU A 84 6.18 20.16 -3.34
C LEU A 84 6.18 21.58 -2.78
N LEU A 85 7.05 22.46 -3.29
CA LEU A 85 7.14 23.85 -2.82
C LEU A 85 5.83 24.62 -3.03
N ASP A 86 5.16 24.38 -4.16
CA ASP A 86 3.87 25.01 -4.48
C ASP A 86 2.71 24.40 -3.67
N LEU A 87 2.85 23.14 -3.23
CA LEU A 87 1.80 22.44 -2.50
C LEU A 87 1.80 22.77 -1.00
N ASP A 88 2.99 22.75 -0.38
CA ASP A 88 3.17 23.03 1.04
C ASP A 88 4.62 23.50 1.33
N PRO A 89 4.82 24.69 1.93
CA PRO A 89 6.15 25.21 2.26
C PRO A 89 6.93 24.39 3.29
N HIS A 90 6.28 23.47 4.02
CA HIS A 90 6.93 22.57 4.97
C HIS A 90 7.29 21.21 4.36
N SER A 91 6.85 20.93 3.14
CA SER A 91 7.13 19.69 2.44
C SER A 91 8.48 19.75 1.70
N ALA A 92 9.27 18.68 1.80
CA ALA A 92 10.56 18.59 1.14
C ALA A 92 10.79 17.18 0.55
N TYR A 93 11.40 17.13 -0.64
CA TYR A 93 11.85 15.89 -1.26
C TYR A 93 13.32 15.62 -0.94
N LEU A 94 13.56 14.49 -0.27
CA LEU A 94 14.88 14.02 0.14
C LEU A 94 15.37 12.95 -0.84
N ASP A 95 16.63 13.06 -1.24
CA ASP A 95 17.33 11.96 -1.88
C ASP A 95 17.89 10.98 -0.84
N ALA A 96 18.48 9.88 -1.30
CA ALA A 96 18.96 8.81 -0.42
C ALA A 96 19.96 9.32 0.61
N ASP A 97 20.94 10.11 0.19
CA ASP A 97 21.99 10.65 1.06
C ASP A 97 21.39 11.62 2.09
N GLN A 98 20.47 12.49 1.66
CA GLN A 98 19.75 13.38 2.58
C GLN A 98 18.91 12.61 3.60
N SER A 99 18.18 11.58 3.16
CA SER A 99 17.39 10.75 4.07
C SER A 99 18.27 10.02 5.07
N GLN A 100 19.44 9.51 4.64
CA GLN A 100 20.39 8.86 5.52
C GLN A 100 20.95 9.84 6.55
N ALA A 101 21.40 11.02 6.13
CA ALA A 101 21.92 12.03 7.04
C ALA A 101 20.89 12.47 8.09
N LEU A 102 19.61 12.59 7.70
CA LEU A 102 18.54 12.87 8.65
C LEU A 102 18.33 11.73 9.66
N ASN A 103 18.41 10.48 9.20
CA ASN A 103 18.29 9.32 10.08
C ASN A 103 19.47 9.24 11.06
N GLU A 104 20.70 9.50 10.61
CA GLU A 104 21.89 9.57 11.46
C GLU A 104 21.75 10.69 12.51
N ALA A 105 21.27 11.86 12.10
CA ALA A 105 21.03 12.98 13.01
C ALA A 105 19.91 12.69 14.04
N ALA A 106 18.84 11.99 13.63
CA ALA A 106 17.71 11.67 14.50
C ALA A 106 18.03 10.53 15.48
N SER A 107 18.76 9.51 15.02
CA SER A 107 19.15 8.36 15.84
C SER A 107 20.40 8.61 16.67
N GLY A 108 21.21 9.60 16.30
CA GLY A 108 22.52 9.82 16.91
C GLY A 108 23.54 8.72 16.58
N ALA A 109 23.21 7.79 15.69
CA ALA A 109 24.06 6.68 15.28
C ALA A 109 24.71 6.99 13.92
N TYR A 110 26.02 7.23 13.93
CA TYR A 110 26.80 7.45 12.72
C TYR A 110 27.38 6.13 12.23
N ASP A 111 26.81 5.60 11.13
CA ASP A 111 27.25 4.36 10.51
C ASP A 111 28.65 4.56 9.89
N GLY A 112 29.67 4.04 10.56
CA GLY A 112 31.08 4.19 10.15
C GLY A 112 32.05 4.61 11.26
N LEU A 113 31.55 5.24 12.34
CA LEU A 113 32.36 5.54 13.53
C LEU A 113 31.95 4.72 14.76
N GLY A 114 30.77 4.10 14.74
CA GLY A 114 30.26 3.28 15.84
C GLY A 114 29.94 4.08 17.12
N LEU A 115 29.66 5.38 16.98
CA LEU A 115 29.30 6.26 18.08
C LEU A 115 27.79 6.48 18.06
N GLU A 116 27.13 6.15 19.17
CA GLU A 116 25.71 6.40 19.43
C GLU A 116 25.59 7.50 20.48
N VAL A 117 24.82 8.56 20.19
CA VAL A 117 24.55 9.64 21.15
C VAL A 117 23.32 9.28 21.98
N VAL A 118 23.52 8.87 23.22
CA VAL A 118 22.42 8.68 24.19
C VAL A 118 22.06 10.03 24.80
N GLN A 119 20.94 10.64 24.39
CA GLN A 119 20.38 11.80 25.09
C GLN A 119 19.83 11.34 26.45
N GLN A 120 20.31 11.99 27.53
CA GLN A 120 19.84 11.82 28.91
C GLN A 120 18.64 12.72 29.19
#